data_AF-A0A142BZ69-F1
#
_entry.id   AF-A0A142BZ69-F1
#
_cell.length_a   1.000
_cell.length_b   1.000
_cell.length_c   1.000
_cell.angle_alpha   90.00
_cell.angle_beta   90.00
_cell.angle_gamma   90.00
#
_symmetry.space_group_name_H-M   'P 1'
#
loop_
_entity.id
_entity.type
_entity.pdbx_description
1 polymer ?
#
loop_
_entity_poly.entity_id
_entity_poly.type
_entity_poly.pdbx_seq_one_letter_code
_entity_poly.pdbx_strand_id
1 'polypeptide(L)'
;RGNLNTRLQKLDELQEFSAIILAAAGLQRMGWQNRVGQILHPEECMYAVGQGALGVEVRAKDQDILDLVGVLHDPETLLRCIAERSFLRHLEGGCSVPVAVHTTIKDGQLYLTGGVWSLNGAETMQDTMQTTIHVPVQHEDGPEDDPQLVGITARNIPRQPQLAAENLGISLATLLLNKGAKNILDVARQLNEAH
;
A
#
# COMPACT_ATOMS: atom_id res chain seq x y z
N ARG A 1 17.79 1.92 14.44
CA ARG A 1 18.02 1.06 13.23
C ARG A 1 18.32 -0.39 13.65
N GLY A 2 18.08 -1.36 12.76
CA GLY A 2 18.20 -2.81 13.01
C GLY A 2 16.99 -3.58 12.47
N ASN A 3 17.05 -4.91 12.47
CA ASN A 3 15.89 -5.77 12.20
C ASN A 3 14.91 -5.75 13.39
N LEU A 4 13.78 -6.45 13.26
CA LEU A 4 12.71 -6.41 14.26
C LEU A 4 13.19 -6.89 15.65
N ASN A 5 13.99 -7.95 15.70
CA ASN A 5 14.57 -8.49 16.94
C ASN A 5 15.48 -7.46 17.63
N THR A 6 16.44 -6.89 16.90
CA THR A 6 17.36 -5.88 17.45
C THR A 6 16.63 -4.61 17.89
N ARG A 7 15.53 -4.23 17.21
CA ARG A 7 14.74 -3.06 17.62
C ARG A 7 14.00 -3.30 18.93
N LEU A 8 13.38 -4.47 19.11
CA LEU A 8 12.73 -4.83 20.36
C LEU A 8 13.73 -4.97 21.50
N GLN A 9 14.88 -5.60 21.25
CA GLN A 9 15.96 -5.68 22.23
C GLN A 9 16.40 -4.28 22.71
N LYS A 10 16.58 -3.33 21.78
CA LYS A 10 16.91 -1.94 22.14
C LYS A 10 15.83 -1.25 22.95
N LEU A 11 14.54 -1.51 22.67
CA LEU A 11 13.44 -0.98 23.47
C LEU A 11 13.47 -1.56 24.89
N ASP A 12 13.80 -2.85 25.03
CA ASP A 12 13.80 -3.54 26.32
C ASP A 12 15.04 -3.19 27.17
N GLU A 13 16.20 -3.01 26.54
CA GLU A 13 17.49 -2.85 27.23
C GLU A 13 17.94 -1.39 27.35
N LEU A 14 17.63 -0.54 26.38
CA LEU A 14 18.05 0.87 26.37
C LEU A 14 16.92 1.76 26.90
N GLN A 15 17.23 2.65 27.84
CA GLN A 15 16.28 3.68 28.29
C GLN A 15 16.17 4.88 27.32
N GLU A 16 16.57 4.69 26.06
CA GLU A 16 16.51 5.73 25.02
C GLU A 16 15.11 5.89 24.42
N PHE A 17 14.32 4.80 24.37
CA PHE A 17 13.01 4.77 23.74
C PHE A 17 11.91 4.42 24.75
N SER A 18 10.82 5.18 24.76
CA SER A 18 9.63 4.83 25.54
C SER A 18 8.69 3.87 24.78
N ALA A 19 8.73 3.93 23.45
CA ALA A 19 7.97 3.06 22.55
C ALA A 19 8.65 3.03 21.18
N ILE A 20 8.28 2.05 20.34
CA ILE A 20 8.66 2.00 18.93
C ILE A 20 7.42 1.70 18.08
N ILE A 21 7.41 2.23 16.84
CA ILE A 21 6.34 1.95 15.87
C ILE A 21 6.80 0.84 14.93
N LEU A 22 5.96 -0.19 14.78
CA LEU A 22 6.21 -1.36 13.94
C LEU A 22 4.93 -1.78 13.21
N ALA A 23 5.07 -2.42 12.06
CA ALA A 23 3.94 -3.02 11.37
C ALA A 23 3.40 -4.23 12.15
N ALA A 24 2.12 -4.22 12.48
CA ALA A 24 1.45 -5.31 13.22
C ALA A 24 1.61 -6.67 12.52
N ALA A 25 1.46 -6.71 11.19
CA ALA A 25 1.66 -7.93 10.39
C ALA A 25 3.07 -8.54 10.55
N GLY A 26 4.11 -7.71 10.74
CA GLY A 26 5.47 -8.19 10.98
C GLY A 26 5.59 -8.90 12.33
N LEU A 27 5.01 -8.33 13.39
CA LEU A 27 4.98 -8.95 14.72
C LEU A 27 4.16 -10.23 14.73
N GLN A 28 3.00 -10.24 14.05
CA GLN A 28 2.14 -11.42 13.96
C GLN A 28 2.84 -12.60 13.27
N ARG A 29 3.53 -12.36 12.15
CA ARG A 29 4.30 -13.40 11.43
C ARG A 29 5.42 -14.02 12.26
N MET A 30 5.99 -13.22 13.18
CA MET A 30 7.02 -13.70 14.11
C MET A 30 6.43 -14.41 15.34
N GLY A 31 5.10 -14.45 15.49
CA GLY A 31 4.43 -14.98 16.68
C GLY A 31 4.56 -14.06 17.90
N TRP A 32 4.79 -12.76 17.70
CA TRP A 32 5.06 -11.77 18.74
C TRP A 32 3.90 -10.79 18.96
N GLN A 33 2.67 -11.18 18.62
CA GLN A 33 1.47 -10.36 18.83
C GLN A 33 1.29 -9.89 20.28
N ASN A 34 1.76 -10.67 21.27
CA ASN A 34 1.71 -10.30 22.69
C ASN A 34 2.61 -9.10 23.04
N ARG A 35 3.51 -8.70 22.14
CA ARG A 35 4.35 -7.49 22.27
C ARG A 35 3.67 -6.22 21.78
N VAL A 36 2.50 -6.34 21.13
CA VAL A 36 1.75 -5.19 20.63
C VAL A 36 1.01 -4.53 21.81
N GLY A 37 1.41 -3.30 22.14
CA GLY A 37 0.72 -2.50 23.17
C GLY A 37 -0.52 -1.78 22.63
N GLN A 38 -0.47 -1.30 21.38
CA GLN A 38 -1.54 -0.56 20.73
C GLN A 38 -1.51 -0.82 19.21
N ILE A 39 -2.69 -1.03 18.63
CA ILE A 39 -2.90 -0.94 17.18
C ILE A 39 -3.34 0.48 16.87
N LEU A 40 -2.64 1.15 15.96
CA LEU A 40 -2.97 2.52 15.53
C LEU A 40 -4.04 2.47 14.45
N HIS A 41 -5.10 3.25 14.64
CA HIS A 41 -6.19 3.38 13.68
C HIS A 41 -5.85 4.44 12.60
N PRO A 42 -6.58 4.48 11.46
CA PRO A 42 -6.29 5.41 10.36
C PRO A 42 -6.30 6.89 10.76
N GLU A 43 -7.09 7.25 11.78
CA GLU A 43 -7.15 8.61 12.34
C GLU A 43 -5.86 8.99 13.09
N GLU A 44 -5.11 8.00 13.56
CA GLU A 44 -3.83 8.17 14.27
C GLU A 44 -2.63 8.01 13.32
N CYS A 45 -2.63 6.94 12.52
CA CYS A 45 -1.55 6.63 11.59
C CYS A 45 -2.04 5.73 10.45
N MET A 46 -2.22 6.30 9.25
CA MET A 46 -2.44 5.53 8.03
C MET A 46 -1.22 4.68 7.67
N TYR A 47 -1.45 3.55 6.99
CA TYR A 47 -0.39 2.58 6.71
C TYR A 47 0.32 2.85 5.38
N ALA A 48 1.53 2.28 5.22
CA ALA A 48 2.27 2.38 3.97
C ALA A 48 1.62 1.53 2.86
N VAL A 49 1.69 1.97 1.61
CA VAL A 49 1.13 1.27 0.45
C VAL A 49 1.53 -0.21 0.40
N GLY A 50 0.54 -1.11 0.35
CA GLY A 50 0.73 -2.56 0.35
C GLY A 50 1.16 -3.17 1.69
N GLN A 51 1.15 -2.41 2.79
CA GLN A 51 1.56 -2.92 4.10
C GLN A 51 0.67 -4.08 4.54
N GLY A 52 1.31 -5.20 4.90
CA GLY A 52 0.62 -6.40 5.35
C GLY A 52 0.36 -7.41 4.23
N ALA A 53 0.33 -7.01 2.96
CA ALA A 53 0.29 -7.94 1.84
C ALA A 53 1.67 -8.59 1.58
N LEU A 54 1.68 -9.74 0.90
CA LEU A 54 2.87 -10.37 0.35
C LEU A 54 2.75 -10.38 -1.18
N GLY A 55 3.82 -9.96 -1.87
CA GLY A 55 3.93 -10.08 -3.32
C GLY A 55 4.90 -11.19 -3.69
N VAL A 56 4.58 -11.95 -4.75
CA VAL A 56 5.45 -12.97 -5.33
C VAL A 56 6.01 -12.41 -6.64
N GLU A 57 7.32 -12.19 -6.70
CA GLU A 57 7.99 -11.70 -7.90
C GLU A 57 8.41 -12.89 -8.79
N VAL A 58 8.03 -12.82 -10.07
CA VAL A 58 8.32 -13.84 -11.07
C VAL A 58 8.73 -13.17 -12.38
N ARG A 59 9.30 -13.94 -13.32
CA ARG A 59 9.66 -13.42 -14.64
C ARG A 59 8.39 -13.14 -15.45
N ALA A 60 8.28 -11.95 -16.03
CA ALA A 60 7.07 -11.51 -16.74
C ALA A 60 6.68 -12.36 -17.98
N LYS A 61 7.61 -13.14 -18.54
CA LYS A 61 7.38 -13.99 -19.72
C LYS A 61 7.34 -15.49 -19.41
N ASP A 62 7.29 -15.85 -18.13
CA ASP A 62 7.30 -17.24 -17.67
C ASP A 62 5.88 -17.67 -17.31
N GLN A 63 5.14 -18.13 -18.32
CA GLN A 63 3.71 -18.45 -18.18
C GLN A 63 3.47 -19.61 -17.20
N ASP A 64 4.28 -20.66 -17.28
CA ASP A 64 4.20 -21.81 -16.38
C ASP A 64 4.26 -21.37 -14.90
N ILE A 65 5.16 -20.45 -14.57
CA ILE A 65 5.29 -19.92 -13.22
C ILE A 65 4.14 -18.97 -12.87
N LEU A 66 3.71 -18.11 -13.81
CA LEU A 66 2.58 -17.21 -13.59
C LEU A 66 1.28 -17.97 -13.30
N ASP A 67 1.02 -19.03 -14.03
CA ASP A 67 -0.15 -19.90 -13.85
C ASP A 67 -0.09 -20.62 -12.50
N LEU A 68 1.10 -21.13 -12.13
CA LEU A 68 1.31 -21.82 -10.86
C LEU A 68 1.06 -20.89 -9.65
N VAL A 69 1.57 -19.65 -9.69
CA VAL A 69 1.41 -18.71 -8.56
C VAL A 69 0.08 -17.97 -8.58
N GLY A 70 -0.65 -17.98 -9.71
CA GLY A 70 -1.94 -17.29 -9.86
C GLY A 70 -2.98 -17.74 -8.83
N VAL A 71 -2.90 -18.98 -8.36
CA VAL A 71 -3.75 -19.53 -7.28
C VAL A 71 -3.60 -18.80 -5.94
N LEU A 72 -2.51 -18.06 -5.73
CA LEU A 72 -2.25 -17.32 -4.50
C LEU A 72 -2.92 -15.94 -4.45
N HIS A 73 -3.51 -15.48 -5.56
CA HIS A 73 -4.20 -14.20 -5.60
C HIS A 73 -5.42 -14.21 -4.70
N ASP A 74 -5.43 -13.31 -3.72
CA ASP A 74 -6.64 -12.92 -3.01
C ASP A 74 -7.27 -11.70 -3.73
N PRO A 75 -8.48 -11.83 -4.32
CA PRO A 75 -9.06 -10.76 -5.13
C PRO A 75 -9.27 -9.45 -4.36
N GLU A 76 -9.66 -9.51 -3.08
CA GLU A 76 -9.89 -8.30 -2.29
C GLU A 76 -8.57 -7.54 -2.06
N THR A 77 -7.54 -8.24 -1.58
CA THR A 77 -6.19 -7.68 -1.36
C THR A 77 -5.58 -7.19 -2.66
N LEU A 78 -5.72 -7.94 -3.76
CA LEU A 78 -5.23 -7.55 -5.08
C LEU A 78 -5.78 -6.19 -5.51
N LEU A 79 -7.10 -6.01 -5.46
CA LEU A 79 -7.77 -4.77 -5.89
C LEU A 79 -7.36 -3.59 -5.01
N ARG A 80 -7.29 -3.79 -3.69
CA ARG A 80 -6.81 -2.79 -2.73
C ARG A 80 -5.37 -2.39 -3.04
N CYS A 81 -4.47 -3.36 -3.22
CA CYS A 81 -3.06 -3.09 -3.55
C CYS A 81 -2.89 -2.41 -4.91
N ILE A 82 -3.71 -2.73 -5.92
CA ILE A 82 -3.68 -2.02 -7.21
C ILE A 82 -4.01 -0.54 -7.01
N ALA A 83 -5.09 -0.22 -6.29
CA ALA A 83 -5.49 1.16 -6.03
C ALA A 83 -4.44 1.94 -5.22
N GLU A 84 -3.87 1.32 -4.18
CA GLU A 84 -2.83 1.95 -3.36
C GLU A 84 -1.54 2.20 -4.16
N ARG A 85 -1.12 1.23 -4.98
CA ARG A 85 0.09 1.36 -5.80
C ARG A 85 -0.09 2.33 -6.95
N SER A 86 -1.28 2.39 -7.57
CA SER A 86 -1.55 3.36 -8.63
C SER A 86 -1.57 4.78 -8.08
N PHE A 87 -2.15 4.98 -6.89
CA PHE A 87 -2.07 6.24 -6.15
C PHE A 87 -0.62 6.69 -5.92
N LEU A 88 0.20 5.83 -5.31
CA LEU A 88 1.60 6.16 -5.02
C LEU A 88 2.41 6.45 -6.29
N ARG A 89 2.24 5.60 -7.31
CA ARG A 89 2.94 5.74 -8.60
C ARG A 89 2.58 7.04 -9.29
N HIS A 90 1.31 7.44 -9.25
CA HIS A 90 0.84 8.66 -9.91
C HIS A 90 1.24 9.94 -9.15
N LEU A 91 1.41 9.87 -7.82
CA LEU A 91 2.07 10.94 -7.04
C LEU A 91 3.58 11.07 -7.31
N GLU A 92 4.14 10.17 -8.14
CA GLU A 92 5.58 9.99 -8.33
C GLU A 92 6.31 9.73 -6.98
N GLY A 93 5.60 9.16 -6.00
CA GLY A 93 6.12 8.88 -4.68
C GLY A 93 7.07 7.69 -4.66
N GLY A 94 8.26 7.85 -4.10
CA GLY A 94 9.18 6.76 -3.78
C GLY A 94 9.00 6.24 -2.34
N CYS A 95 9.79 5.24 -1.93
CA CYS A 95 9.75 4.68 -0.56
C CYS A 95 10.13 5.69 0.54
N SER A 96 10.75 6.81 0.18
CA SER A 96 11.25 7.83 1.10
C SER A 96 10.30 9.02 1.29
N VAL A 97 9.16 9.09 0.60
CA VAL A 97 8.20 10.20 0.81
C VAL A 97 7.14 9.85 1.86
N PRO A 98 6.72 10.82 2.69
CA PRO A 98 5.67 10.66 3.70
C PRO A 98 4.27 10.57 3.04
N VAL A 99 3.99 9.41 2.45
CA VAL A 99 2.72 9.05 1.82
C VAL A 99 2.14 7.85 2.56
N ALA A 100 0.84 7.89 2.85
CA ALA A 100 0.14 6.80 3.51
C ALA A 100 -1.26 6.64 2.93
N VAL A 101 -1.83 5.46 3.13
CA VAL A 101 -3.13 5.06 2.59
C VAL A 101 -3.93 4.27 3.62
N HIS A 102 -5.23 4.20 3.37
CA HIS A 102 -6.15 3.28 4.00
C HIS A 102 -7.19 2.83 2.97
N THR A 103 -7.37 1.52 2.80
CA THR A 103 -8.36 0.94 1.90
C THR A 103 -9.27 -0.04 2.60
N THR A 104 -10.54 -0.03 2.19
CA THR A 104 -11.53 -1.03 2.61
C THR A 104 -12.43 -1.38 1.43
N ILE A 105 -12.87 -2.63 1.36
CA ILE A 105 -13.96 -3.02 0.46
C ILE A 105 -15.17 -3.38 1.32
N LYS A 106 -16.28 -2.68 1.10
CA LYS A 106 -17.52 -2.89 1.83
C LYS A 106 -18.71 -2.53 0.94
N ASP A 107 -19.78 -3.33 1.01
CA ASP A 107 -21.05 -3.05 0.32
C ASP A 107 -20.89 -2.79 -1.20
N GLY A 108 -19.97 -3.51 -1.86
CA GLY A 108 -19.70 -3.37 -3.29
C GLY A 108 -18.95 -2.08 -3.68
N GLN A 109 -18.29 -1.44 -2.71
CA GLN A 109 -17.48 -0.25 -2.91
C GLN A 109 -16.05 -0.49 -2.44
N LEU A 110 -15.07 -0.07 -3.23
CA LEU A 110 -13.70 0.10 -2.79
C LEU A 110 -13.48 1.55 -2.38
N TYR A 111 -13.12 1.75 -1.12
CA TYR A 111 -12.73 3.02 -0.56
C TYR A 111 -11.22 3.12 -0.55
N LEU A 112 -10.70 4.27 -0.96
CA LEU A 112 -9.30 4.63 -0.84
C LEU A 112 -9.20 6.01 -0.19
N THR A 113 -8.66 6.04 1.01
CA THR A 113 -8.15 7.25 1.65
C THR A 113 -6.65 7.31 1.42
N GLY A 114 -6.14 8.47 1.02
CA GLY A 114 -4.73 8.69 0.73
C GLY A 114 -4.30 10.06 1.22
N GLY A 115 -3.05 10.16 1.66
CA GLY A 115 -2.52 11.39 2.20
C GLY A 115 -1.04 11.61 1.96
N VAL A 116 -0.65 12.88 2.02
CA VAL A 116 0.74 13.36 2.01
C VAL A 116 0.98 14.30 3.18
N TRP A 117 2.19 14.29 3.74
CA TRP A 117 2.58 15.15 4.87
C TRP A 117 3.94 15.80 4.63
N SER A 118 4.23 16.92 5.28
CA SER A 118 5.62 17.37 5.42
C SER A 118 6.38 16.46 6.40
N LEU A 119 7.72 16.48 6.37
CA LEU A 119 8.53 15.61 7.25
C LEU A 119 8.28 15.84 8.75
N ASN A 120 7.90 17.06 9.13
CA ASN A 120 7.53 17.41 10.50
C ASN A 120 6.03 17.27 10.79
N GLY A 121 5.21 16.87 9.81
CA GLY A 121 3.76 16.72 9.92
C GLY A 121 2.95 18.02 10.00
N ALA A 122 3.57 19.19 9.87
CA ALA A 122 2.87 20.49 9.96
C ALA A 122 1.94 20.77 8.77
N GLU A 123 2.34 20.32 7.58
CA GLU A 123 1.51 20.37 6.38
C GLU A 123 0.99 18.97 6.08
N THR A 124 -0.30 18.88 5.75
CA THR A 124 -0.99 17.63 5.46
C THR A 124 -2.04 17.87 4.39
N MET A 125 -2.21 16.87 3.54
CA MET A 125 -3.31 16.83 2.60
C MET A 125 -3.82 15.40 2.50
N GLN A 126 -5.10 15.22 2.76
CA GLN A 126 -5.75 13.92 2.81
C GLN A 126 -7.11 14.04 2.15
N ASP A 127 -7.47 13.03 1.35
CA ASP A 127 -8.79 12.91 0.75
C ASP A 127 -9.19 11.43 0.68
N THR A 128 -10.48 11.20 0.51
CA THR A 128 -11.05 9.88 0.29
C THR A 128 -11.85 9.87 -1.00
N MET A 129 -11.66 8.82 -1.79
CA MET A 129 -12.50 8.51 -2.95
C MET A 129 -13.00 7.08 -2.85
N GLN A 130 -14.07 6.78 -3.60
CA GLN A 130 -14.61 5.44 -3.70
C GLN A 130 -14.98 5.12 -5.14
N THR A 131 -15.04 3.84 -5.48
CA THR A 131 -15.61 3.36 -6.73
C THR A 131 -16.40 2.08 -6.51
N THR A 132 -17.46 1.88 -7.29
CA THR A 132 -18.20 0.62 -7.28
C THR A 132 -17.28 -0.49 -7.78
N ILE A 133 -17.09 -1.52 -6.97
CA ILE A 133 -16.29 -2.69 -7.31
C ILE A 133 -17.03 -3.95 -6.88
N HIS A 134 -17.12 -4.91 -7.79
CA HIS A 134 -17.58 -6.25 -7.45
C HIS A 134 -16.34 -7.10 -7.26
N VAL A 135 -16.10 -7.57 -6.04
CA VAL A 135 -15.01 -8.51 -5.77
C VAL A 135 -15.34 -9.80 -6.49
N PRO A 136 -14.49 -10.24 -7.43
CA PRO A 136 -14.78 -11.42 -8.23
C PRO A 136 -14.67 -12.68 -7.35
N VAL A 137 -15.66 -13.56 -7.49
CA VAL A 137 -15.74 -14.83 -6.75
C VAL A 137 -15.24 -16.00 -7.62
N GLN A 138 -15.16 -15.80 -8.93
CA GLN A 138 -14.74 -16.80 -9.91
C GLN A 138 -13.46 -16.34 -10.60
N HIS A 139 -12.60 -17.32 -10.89
CA HIS A 139 -11.45 -17.12 -11.75
C HIS A 139 -11.90 -17.12 -13.22
N GLU A 140 -11.18 -16.36 -14.04
CA GLU A 140 -11.37 -16.33 -15.49
C GLU A 140 -10.09 -16.77 -16.20
N ASP A 141 -10.20 -17.25 -17.43
CA ASP A 141 -9.05 -17.49 -18.28
C ASP A 141 -8.79 -16.21 -19.10
N GLY A 142 -8.08 -15.27 -18.50
CA GLY A 142 -7.78 -13.97 -19.09
C GLY A 142 -6.68 -14.03 -20.16
N PRO A 143 -6.67 -13.08 -21.11
CA PRO A 143 -5.72 -13.09 -22.22
C PRO A 143 -4.26 -12.94 -21.76
N GLU A 144 -3.35 -13.66 -22.41
CA GLU A 144 -1.92 -13.67 -22.07
C GLU A 144 -1.20 -12.33 -22.32
N ASP A 145 -1.67 -11.56 -23.30
CA ASP A 145 -1.08 -10.32 -23.78
C ASP A 145 -1.53 -9.07 -23.02
N ASP A 146 -2.47 -9.22 -22.07
CA ASP A 146 -2.91 -8.12 -21.23
C ASP A 146 -1.72 -7.56 -20.41
N PRO A 147 -1.47 -6.24 -20.45
CA PRO A 147 -0.34 -5.65 -19.74
C PRO A 147 -0.56 -5.71 -18.23
N GLN A 148 0.55 -5.86 -17.49
CA GLN A 148 0.55 -5.75 -16.04
C GLN A 148 0.03 -4.38 -15.56
N LEU A 149 -0.66 -4.35 -14.42
CA LEU A 149 -1.13 -3.13 -13.77
C LEU A 149 -0.23 -2.84 -12.58
N VAL A 150 0.39 -1.66 -12.54
CA VAL A 150 1.27 -1.23 -11.43
C VAL A 150 2.30 -2.28 -10.97
N GLY A 151 2.81 -3.09 -11.91
CA GLY A 151 3.77 -4.17 -11.65
C GLY A 151 3.15 -5.52 -11.27
N ILE A 152 1.83 -5.70 -11.42
CA ILE A 152 1.08 -6.88 -11.01
C ILE A 152 0.47 -7.59 -12.23
N THR A 153 0.65 -8.90 -12.30
CA THR A 153 -0.01 -9.78 -13.27
C THR A 153 -1.01 -10.69 -12.55
N ALA A 154 -2.29 -10.57 -12.89
CA ALA A 154 -3.38 -11.33 -12.29
C ALA A 154 -4.42 -11.70 -13.37
N ARG A 155 -3.98 -12.48 -14.36
CA ARG A 155 -4.83 -12.84 -15.53
C ARG A 155 -6.00 -13.74 -15.16
N ASN A 156 -5.84 -14.52 -14.09
CA ASN A 156 -6.88 -15.39 -13.57
C ASN A 156 -7.96 -14.65 -12.77
N ILE A 157 -7.89 -13.33 -12.68
CA ILE A 157 -8.86 -12.46 -12.02
C ILE A 157 -9.46 -11.52 -13.08
N PRO A 158 -10.78 -11.29 -13.10
CA PRO A 158 -11.41 -10.40 -14.06
C PRO A 158 -10.72 -9.04 -14.17
N ARG A 159 -10.51 -8.57 -15.40
CA ARG A 159 -9.73 -7.36 -15.68
C ARG A 159 -10.44 -6.07 -15.29
N GLN A 160 -11.76 -6.03 -15.45
CA GLN A 160 -12.56 -4.81 -15.24
C GLN A 160 -12.45 -4.27 -13.80
N PRO A 161 -12.60 -5.08 -12.72
CA PRO A 161 -12.35 -4.64 -11.36
C PRO A 161 -10.92 -4.10 -11.15
N GLN A 162 -9.92 -4.73 -11.75
CA GLN A 162 -8.52 -4.27 -11.62
C GLN A 162 -8.32 -2.87 -12.22
N LEU A 163 -8.89 -2.61 -13.39
CA LEU A 163 -8.86 -1.29 -14.02
C LEU A 163 -9.63 -0.23 -13.19
N ALA A 164 -10.77 -0.61 -12.60
CA ALA A 164 -11.52 0.28 -11.72
C ALA A 164 -10.71 0.67 -10.47
N ALA A 165 -10.00 -0.29 -9.87
CA ALA A 165 -9.10 -0.04 -8.75
C ALA A 165 -7.92 0.86 -9.15
N GLU A 166 -7.29 0.61 -10.30
CA GLU A 166 -6.19 1.45 -10.79
C GLU A 166 -6.66 2.90 -10.99
N ASN A 167 -7.79 3.09 -11.65
CA ASN A 167 -8.39 4.40 -11.92
C ASN A 167 -8.75 5.15 -10.63
N LEU A 168 -9.22 4.44 -9.59
CA LEU A 168 -9.50 5.06 -8.28
C LEU A 168 -8.23 5.69 -7.69
N GLY A 169 -7.12 4.96 -7.68
CA GLY A 169 -5.86 5.48 -7.16
C GLY A 169 -5.29 6.64 -7.99
N ILE A 170 -5.37 6.56 -9.32
CA ILE A 170 -5.00 7.68 -10.21
C ILE A 170 -5.85 8.91 -9.91
N SER A 171 -7.17 8.75 -9.79
CA SER A 171 -8.10 9.86 -9.56
C SER A 171 -7.81 10.57 -8.23
N LEU A 172 -7.57 9.82 -7.17
CA LEU A 172 -7.22 10.39 -5.87
C LEU A 172 -5.87 11.11 -5.91
N ALA A 173 -4.87 10.53 -6.57
CA ALA A 173 -3.57 11.16 -6.72
C ALA A 173 -3.68 12.47 -7.53
N THR A 174 -4.43 12.47 -8.64
CA THR A 174 -4.71 13.68 -9.43
C THR A 174 -5.40 14.76 -8.58
N LEU A 175 -6.38 14.38 -7.75
CA LEU A 175 -7.04 15.32 -6.82
C LEU A 175 -6.04 15.97 -5.87
N LEU A 176 -5.18 15.17 -5.21
CA LEU A 176 -4.17 15.69 -4.29
C LEU A 176 -3.14 16.58 -5.00
N LEU A 177 -2.69 16.19 -6.19
CA LEU A 177 -1.77 17.01 -7.00
C LEU A 177 -2.39 18.38 -7.34
N ASN A 178 -3.66 18.40 -7.76
CA ASN A 178 -4.38 19.64 -8.05
C ASN A 178 -4.56 20.55 -6.82
N LYS A 179 -4.64 19.94 -5.63
CA LYS A 179 -4.67 20.68 -4.36
C LYS A 179 -3.28 21.17 -3.90
N GLY A 180 -2.20 20.74 -4.55
CA GLY A 180 -0.83 21.19 -4.28
C GLY A 180 0.08 20.17 -3.59
N ALA A 181 -0.29 18.88 -3.53
CA ALA A 181 0.52 17.83 -2.89
C ALA A 181 1.96 17.76 -3.42
N LYS A 182 2.19 18.15 -4.67
CA LYS A 182 3.53 18.16 -5.28
C LYS A 182 4.54 18.99 -4.48
N ASN A 183 4.13 20.15 -3.97
CA ASN A 183 5.03 21.03 -3.21
C ASN A 183 5.50 20.37 -1.91
N ILE A 184 4.58 19.71 -1.20
CA ILE A 184 4.87 18.97 0.04
C ILE A 184 5.88 17.85 -0.25
N LEU A 185 5.63 17.08 -1.31
CA LEU A 185 6.48 15.96 -1.71
C LEU A 185 7.88 16.41 -2.15
N ASP A 186 8.00 17.49 -2.93
CA ASP A 186 9.28 17.99 -3.40
C ASP A 186 10.16 18.50 -2.26
N VAL A 187 9.58 19.24 -1.30
CA VAL A 187 10.29 19.66 -0.08
C VAL A 187 10.74 18.46 0.74
N ALA A 188 9.87 17.46 0.93
CA ALA A 188 10.22 16.24 1.66
C ALA A 188 11.35 15.45 0.99
N ARG A 189 11.38 15.37 -0.36
CA ARG A 189 12.46 14.72 -1.11
C ARG A 189 13.81 15.43 -0.91
N GLN A 190 13.84 16.75 -1.09
CA GLN A 190 15.07 17.55 -0.95
C GLN A 190 15.69 17.41 0.44
N LEU A 191 14.86 17.42 1.49
CA LEU A 191 15.32 17.26 2.86
C LEU A 191 15.85 15.84 3.15
N ASN A 192 15.29 14.81 2.52
CA ASN A 192 15.78 13.43 2.65
C ASN A 192 17.10 13.19 1.91
N GLU A 193 17.36 13.88 0.80
CA GLU A 193 18.64 13.78 0.07
C GLU A 193 19.79 14.54 0.75
N ALA A 194 19.46 15.49 1.63
CA ALA A 194 20.44 16.29 2.38
C ALA A 194 21.07 15.56 3.59
N HIS A 195 20.63 14.33 3.89
CA HIS A 195 21.01 13.54 5.07
C HIS A 195 21.47 12.13 4.72
#